data_AF-K7L2B8-F1
#
_entry.id   AF-K7L2B8-F1
#
_cell.length_a   1.000
_cell.length_b   1.000
_cell.length_c   1.000
_cell.angle_alpha   90.00
_cell.angle_beta   90.00
_cell.angle_gamma   90.00
#
_symmetry.space_group_name_H-M   'P 1'
#
loop_
_entity.id
_entity.type
_entity.pdbx_description
1 polymer ?
#
loop_
_entity_poly.entity_id
_entity_poly.type
_entity_poly.pdbx_seq_one_letter_code
_entity_poly.pdbx_strand_id
1 'polypeptide(L)'
;MEARQIGENGSGRKGVEESDVEIKENEEVLKKIIASHPLYEVLIQSHINCLKVGLSEAGEFDATSEAWNKLVNSKSKATPSPNTSELDHFMEAYCMALSKLREAIEEPTKETNAFIRATYLQLKELNELN
;
A
#
# COMPACT_ATOMS: atom_id res chain seq x y z
N MET A 1 -37.20 -55.56 -27.64
CA MET A 1 -37.19 -55.57 -26.16
C MET A 1 -35.83 -55.08 -25.72
N GLU A 2 -35.83 -53.88 -25.12
CA GLU A 2 -34.72 -52.92 -25.07
C GLU A 2 -33.74 -53.20 -23.91
N ALA A 3 -32.46 -52.92 -24.17
CA ALA A 3 -31.37 -53.01 -23.21
C ALA A 3 -31.39 -51.80 -22.25
N ARG A 4 -31.24 -52.09 -20.95
CA ARG A 4 -31.19 -51.07 -19.88
C ARG A 4 -29.88 -50.30 -19.95
N GLN A 5 -30.01 -48.98 -20.06
CA GLN A 5 -28.92 -48.01 -20.05
C GLN A 5 -28.47 -47.73 -18.61
N ILE A 6 -27.16 -47.84 -18.35
CA ILE A 6 -26.52 -47.54 -17.07
C ILE A 6 -26.33 -46.03 -17.00
N GLY A 7 -26.95 -45.39 -16.01
CA GLY A 7 -26.76 -43.97 -15.70
C GLY A 7 -25.41 -43.72 -15.03
N GLU A 8 -24.61 -42.85 -15.63
CA GLU A 8 -23.36 -42.33 -15.08
C GLU A 8 -23.64 -41.44 -13.86
N ASN A 9 -23.06 -41.82 -12.73
CA ASN A 9 -23.11 -41.07 -11.48
C ASN A 9 -21.96 -40.06 -11.45
N GLY A 10 -22.17 -38.87 -12.02
CA GLY A 10 -21.23 -37.76 -11.97
C GLY A 10 -21.42 -36.93 -10.69
N SER A 11 -20.80 -37.34 -9.58
CA SER A 11 -20.74 -36.52 -8.36
C SER A 11 -19.73 -35.37 -8.57
N GLY A 12 -20.27 -34.19 -8.86
CA GLY A 12 -19.55 -32.97 -9.14
C GLY A 12 -18.81 -32.42 -7.92
N ARG A 13 -17.54 -32.08 -8.13
CA ARG A 13 -16.66 -31.29 -7.28
C ARG A 13 -17.36 -30.00 -6.85
N LYS A 14 -17.79 -29.88 -5.59
CA LYS A 14 -18.45 -28.66 -5.06
C LYS A 14 -17.85 -28.13 -3.75
N GLY A 15 -16.62 -28.50 -3.42
CA GLY A 15 -15.97 -28.16 -2.14
C GLY A 15 -14.83 -27.15 -2.20
N VAL A 16 -14.52 -26.57 -3.38
CA VAL A 16 -13.37 -25.64 -3.54
C VAL A 16 -13.83 -24.19 -3.72
N GLU A 17 -15.04 -23.96 -4.23
CA GLU A 17 -15.55 -22.60 -4.46
C GLU A 17 -16.08 -21.92 -3.18
N GLU A 18 -16.58 -22.70 -2.23
CA GLU A 18 -17.23 -22.15 -1.02
C GLU A 18 -16.21 -21.54 -0.04
N SER A 19 -15.02 -22.13 0.07
CA SER A 19 -13.93 -21.59 0.90
C SER A 19 -13.35 -20.30 0.35
N ASP A 20 -13.22 -20.18 -0.97
CA ASP A 20 -12.67 -18.99 -1.61
C ASP A 20 -13.62 -17.79 -1.52
N VAL A 21 -14.94 -18.03 -1.50
CA VAL A 21 -15.96 -16.98 -1.31
C VAL A 21 -15.93 -16.46 0.12
N GLU A 22 -15.91 -17.33 1.13
CA GLU A 22 -15.90 -16.93 2.55
C GLU A 22 -14.62 -16.13 2.90
N ILE A 23 -13.46 -16.52 2.35
CA ILE A 23 -12.20 -15.78 2.53
C ILE A 23 -12.31 -14.38 1.90
N LYS A 24 -12.84 -14.26 0.68
CA LYS A 24 -12.99 -12.96 0.00
C LYS A 24 -13.97 -12.03 0.71
N GLU A 25 -15.09 -12.55 1.20
CA GLU A 25 -16.04 -11.77 1.98
C GLU A 25 -15.39 -11.23 3.26
N ASN A 26 -14.60 -12.06 3.94
CA ASN A 26 -13.85 -11.63 5.12
C ASN A 26 -12.79 -10.56 4.79
N GLU A 27 -12.09 -10.68 3.65
CA GLU A 27 -11.15 -9.64 3.19
C GLU A 27 -11.83 -8.29 2.91
N GLU A 28 -13.00 -8.29 2.26
CA GLU A 28 -13.72 -7.05 1.99
C GLU A 28 -14.21 -6.37 3.27
N VAL A 29 -14.65 -7.15 4.25
CA VAL A 29 -15.01 -6.65 5.59
C VAL A 29 -13.79 -6.03 6.27
N LEU A 30 -12.64 -6.71 6.26
CA LEU A 30 -11.40 -6.19 6.84
C LEU A 30 -10.94 -4.89 6.14
N LYS A 31 -10.98 -4.83 4.81
CA LYS A 31 -10.65 -3.62 4.05
C LYS A 31 -11.55 -2.45 4.45
N LYS A 32 -12.86 -2.67 4.64
CA LYS A 32 -13.80 -1.65 5.11
C LYS A 32 -13.51 -1.20 6.55
N ILE A 33 -13.15 -2.13 7.43
CA ILE A 33 -12.76 -1.80 8.81
C ILE A 33 -11.50 -0.93 8.80
N ILE A 34 -10.47 -1.31 8.06
CA ILE A 34 -9.20 -0.56 7.95
C ILE A 34 -9.43 0.82 7.33
N ALA A 35 -10.17 0.91 6.22
CA ALA A 35 -10.42 2.17 5.51
C ALA A 35 -11.32 3.15 6.30
N SER A 36 -12.11 2.64 7.25
CA SER A 36 -12.92 3.49 8.14
C SER A 36 -12.18 3.88 9.43
N HIS A 37 -10.95 3.40 9.65
CA HIS A 37 -10.20 3.67 10.87
C HIS A 37 -9.76 5.15 10.98
N PRO A 38 -9.84 5.79 12.17
CA PRO A 38 -9.42 7.19 12.35
C PRO A 38 -7.97 7.49 11.93
N LEU A 39 -7.07 6.52 12.09
CA LEU A 39 -5.65 6.63 11.71
C LEU A 39 -5.36 6.28 10.25
N TYR A 40 -6.35 5.86 9.46
CA TYR A 40 -6.11 5.44 8.07
C TYR A 40 -5.46 6.54 7.23
N GLU A 41 -5.95 7.77 7.36
CA GLU A 41 -5.40 8.91 6.63
C GLU A 41 -3.95 9.22 7.04
N VAL A 42 -3.66 9.16 8.34
CA VAL A 42 -2.30 9.37 8.87
C VAL A 42 -1.35 8.29 8.33
N LEU A 43 -1.80 7.04 8.27
CA LEU A 43 -1.01 5.93 7.73
C LEU A 43 -0.66 6.16 6.26
N ILE A 44 -1.64 6.53 5.43
CA ILE A 44 -1.42 6.83 4.01
C ILE A 44 -0.44 8.01 3.85
N GLN A 45 -0.61 9.08 4.63
CA GLN A 45 0.29 10.22 4.59
C GLN A 45 1.72 9.86 5.00
N SER A 46 1.90 9.07 6.06
CA SER A 46 3.22 8.58 6.49
C SER A 46 3.86 7.69 5.42
N HIS A 47 3.07 6.85 4.75
CA HIS A 47 3.56 5.99 3.68
C HIS A 47 4.06 6.81 2.48
N ILE A 48 3.27 7.80 2.06
CA ILE A 48 3.65 8.73 0.97
C ILE A 48 4.92 9.51 1.34
N ASN A 49 4.99 10.04 2.56
CA ASN A 49 6.16 10.79 3.02
C ASN A 49 7.43 9.95 3.02
N CYS A 50 7.32 8.65 3.30
CA CYS A 50 8.41 7.70 3.17
C CYS A 50 8.80 7.47 1.70
N LEU A 51 7.84 7.26 0.80
CA LEU A 51 8.09 7.08 -0.64
C LEU A 51 8.77 8.31 -1.28
N LYS A 52 8.36 9.51 -0.88
CA LYS A 52 8.92 10.78 -1.38
C LYS A 52 10.42 10.90 -1.17
N VAL A 53 11.00 10.24 -0.18
CA VAL A 53 12.46 10.25 0.02
C VAL A 53 13.20 9.64 -1.17
N GLY A 54 12.63 8.58 -1.78
CA GLY A 54 13.24 7.88 -2.92
C GLY A 54 12.97 8.53 -4.27
N LEU A 55 12.08 9.52 -4.33
CA LEU A 55 11.75 10.22 -5.57
C LEU A 55 12.66 11.44 -5.72
N SER A 56 13.45 11.44 -6.79
CA SER A 56 14.19 12.63 -7.22
C SER A 56 13.19 13.76 -7.55
N GLU A 57 13.63 15.02 -7.51
CA GLU A 57 12.81 16.19 -7.86
C GLU A 57 12.15 16.09 -9.25
N ALA A 58 12.68 15.23 -10.12
CA ALA A 58 12.14 14.95 -11.46
C ALA A 58 11.05 13.85 -11.50
N GLY A 59 10.86 13.09 -10.42
CA GLY A 59 9.82 12.09 -10.30
C GLY A 59 8.56 12.73 -9.75
N GLU A 60 7.65 13.14 -10.63
CA GLU A 60 6.34 13.64 -10.24
C GLU A 60 5.58 12.53 -9.48
N PHE A 61 5.63 12.58 -8.15
CA PHE A 61 4.59 11.96 -7.35
C PHE A 61 3.38 12.89 -7.46
N ASP A 62 2.43 12.55 -8.33
CA ASP A 62 1.14 13.24 -8.40
C ASP A 62 0.31 12.91 -7.14
N ALA A 63 0.72 13.50 -6.02
CA ALA A 63 -0.06 13.59 -4.78
C ALA A 63 -1.28 14.53 -4.93
N THR A 64 -1.47 15.13 -6.11
CA THR A 64 -2.45 16.18 -6.39
C THR A 64 -3.70 15.69 -7.12
N SER A 65 -3.69 14.47 -7.70
CA SER A 65 -4.91 13.82 -8.20
C SER A 65 -6.09 13.99 -7.22
N GLU A 66 -7.24 14.39 -7.76
CA GLU A 66 -8.43 14.75 -6.99
C GLU A 66 -8.89 13.63 -6.04
N ALA A 67 -8.53 12.39 -6.35
CA ALA A 67 -8.73 11.24 -5.47
C ALA A 67 -8.07 11.41 -4.10
N TRP A 68 -6.87 12.02 -4.05
CA TRP A 68 -6.09 12.25 -2.84
C TRP A 68 -6.71 13.30 -1.93
N ASN A 69 -7.08 14.46 -2.50
CA ASN A 69 -7.72 15.52 -1.74
C ASN A 69 -9.07 15.07 -1.15
N LYS A 70 -9.78 14.18 -1.84
CA LYS A 70 -11.04 13.62 -1.37
C LYS A 70 -10.84 12.61 -0.23
N LEU A 71 -9.74 11.87 -0.22
CA LEU A 71 -9.41 10.92 0.84
C LEU A 71 -9.01 11.65 2.13
N VAL A 72 -8.09 12.62 2.03
CA VAL A 72 -7.61 13.47 3.15
C VAL A 72 -8.76 14.22 3.83
N ASN A 73 -9.73 14.70 3.04
CA ASN A 73 -10.82 15.52 3.56
C ASN A 73 -12.05 14.71 4.00
N SER A 74 -12.04 13.39 3.82
CA SER A 74 -13.14 12.52 4.25
C SER A 74 -13.05 12.28 5.75
N LYS A 75 -13.66 13.19 6.52
CA LYS A 75 -13.80 13.09 7.98
C LYS A 75 -14.79 11.99 8.34
N SER A 76 -14.35 10.74 8.28
CA SER A 76 -15.13 9.57 8.69
C SER A 76 -15.22 9.54 10.22
N LYS A 77 -16.41 9.82 10.76
CA LYS A 77 -16.73 9.55 12.17
C LYS A 77 -16.85 8.04 12.35
N ALA A 78 -15.78 7.36 12.72
CA ALA A 78 -15.82 5.97 13.10
C ALA A 78 -16.30 5.83 14.55
N THR A 79 -17.32 5.01 14.77
CA THR A 79 -17.71 4.55 16.12
C THR A 79 -16.80 3.39 16.53
N PRO A 80 -16.29 3.33 17.78
CA PRO A 80 -15.44 2.24 18.22
C PRO A 80 -16.19 0.90 18.13
N SER A 81 -15.61 -0.07 17.41
CA SER A 81 -16.05 -1.48 17.39
C SER A 81 -15.23 -2.27 18.42
N PRO A 82 -15.77 -3.29 19.11
CA PRO A 82 -15.08 -3.98 20.22
C PRO A 82 -13.73 -4.66 19.89
N ASN A 83 -13.34 -4.76 18.61
CA ASN A 83 -12.05 -5.29 18.17
C ASN A 83 -10.99 -4.19 17.92
N THR A 84 -11.21 -2.96 18.41
CA THR A 84 -10.36 -1.81 18.05
C THR A 84 -8.92 -1.93 18.53
N SER A 85 -8.64 -2.54 19.69
CA SER A 85 -7.31 -2.41 20.29
C SER A 85 -6.18 -2.96 19.41
N GLU A 86 -6.32 -4.17 18.85
CA GLU A 86 -5.26 -4.74 18.01
C GLU A 86 -5.04 -3.92 16.74
N LEU A 87 -6.14 -3.47 16.11
CA LEU A 87 -6.07 -2.61 14.94
C LEU A 87 -5.47 -1.24 15.27
N ASP A 88 -5.85 -0.63 16.39
CA ASP A 88 -5.28 0.64 16.88
C ASP A 88 -3.75 0.51 17.01
N HIS A 89 -3.28 -0.53 17.70
CA HIS A 89 -1.84 -0.79 17.86
C HIS A 89 -1.15 -1.05 16.52
N PHE A 90 -1.78 -1.79 15.60
CA PHE A 90 -1.24 -2.02 14.26
C PHE A 90 -1.09 -0.70 13.47
N MET A 91 -2.11 0.15 13.48
CA MET A 91 -2.12 1.42 12.76
C MET A 91 -1.04 2.36 13.30
N GLU A 92 -0.89 2.46 14.62
CA GLU A 92 0.16 3.25 15.27
C GLU A 92 1.56 2.69 14.98
N ALA A 93 1.76 1.38 15.16
CA ALA A 93 3.04 0.72 14.91
C ALA A 93 3.50 0.90 13.46
N TYR A 94 2.57 0.81 12.51
CA TYR A 94 2.89 0.97 11.11
C TYR A 94 3.25 2.43 10.77
N CYS A 95 2.49 3.41 11.28
CA CYS A 95 2.85 4.83 11.14
C CYS A 95 4.24 5.13 11.71
N MET A 96 4.57 4.59 12.89
CA MET A 96 5.87 4.75 13.52
C MET A 96 6.99 4.09 12.70
N ALA A 97 6.76 2.88 12.19
CA ALA A 97 7.73 2.16 11.36
C ALA A 97 8.06 2.94 10.08
N LEU A 98 7.04 3.50 9.40
CA LEU A 98 7.23 4.34 8.21
C LEU A 98 8.00 5.62 8.53
N SER A 99 7.73 6.25 9.68
CA SER A 99 8.43 7.46 10.10
C SER A 99 9.91 7.18 10.39
N LYS A 100 10.21 6.09 11.12
CA LYS A 100 11.58 5.64 11.38
C LYS A 100 12.32 5.26 10.11
N LEU A 101 11.65 4.57 9.20
CA LEU A 101 12.22 4.22 7.89
C LEU A 101 12.58 5.50 7.14
N ARG A 102 11.63 6.45 7.00
CA ARG A 102 11.84 7.75 6.36
C ARG A 102 13.07 8.46 6.92
N GLU A 103 13.17 8.61 8.25
CA GLU A 103 14.32 9.24 8.92
C GLU A 103 15.64 8.52 8.61
N ALA A 104 15.63 7.18 8.60
CA ALA A 104 16.82 6.38 8.34
C ALA A 104 17.32 6.48 6.89
N ILE A 105 16.42 6.69 5.91
CA ILE A 105 16.79 6.74 4.49
C ILE A 105 16.96 8.16 3.94
N GLU A 106 16.49 9.19 4.64
CA GLU A 106 16.45 10.57 4.15
C GLU A 106 17.84 11.15 3.87
N GLU A 107 18.73 11.16 4.86
CA GLU A 107 20.09 11.71 4.68
C GLU A 107 20.95 10.86 3.73
N PRO A 108 21.01 9.51 3.84
CA PRO A 108 21.77 8.69 2.88
C PRO A 108 21.34 8.89 1.42
N THR A 109 20.04 9.09 1.19
CA THR A 109 19.51 9.35 -0.16
C THR A 109 19.92 10.73 -0.67
N LYS A 110 19.89 11.76 0.17
CA LYS A 110 20.38 13.11 -0.18
C LYS A 110 21.87 13.11 -0.49
N GLU A 111 22.68 12.46 0.34
CA GLU A 111 24.12 12.33 0.16
C GLU A 111 24.46 11.60 -1.14
N THR A 112 23.79 10.48 -1.42
CA THR A 112 23.96 9.71 -2.67
C THR A 112 23.62 10.56 -3.89
N ASN A 113 22.49 11.28 -3.87
CA ASN A 113 22.09 12.17 -4.96
C ASN A 113 23.09 13.31 -5.17
N ALA A 114 23.61 13.90 -4.08
CA ALA A 114 24.63 14.94 -4.15
C ALA A 114 25.94 14.41 -4.77
N PHE A 115 26.39 13.22 -4.35
CA PHE A 115 27.57 12.56 -4.89
C PHE A 115 27.42 12.26 -6.40
N ILE A 116 26.27 11.72 -6.81
CA ILE A 116 25.96 11.45 -8.22
C ILE A 116 26.00 12.74 -9.04
N ARG A 117 25.34 13.82 -8.59
CA ARG A 117 25.36 15.13 -9.28
C ARG A 117 26.77 15.69 -9.41
N ALA A 118 27.57 15.64 -8.34
CA ALA A 118 28.95 16.11 -8.37
C ALA A 118 29.80 15.31 -9.37
N THR A 119 29.62 13.99 -9.41
CA THR A 119 30.33 13.11 -10.36
C THR A 119 29.95 13.43 -11.81
N TYR A 120 28.66 13.63 -12.10
CA TYR A 120 28.21 14.03 -13.45
C TYR A 120 28.79 15.38 -13.88
N LEU A 121 28.90 16.35 -12.96
CA LEU A 121 29.53 17.65 -13.25
C LEU A 121 31.01 17.48 -13.60
N GLN A 122 31.77 16.71 -12.81
CA GLN A 122 33.18 16.44 -13.09
C GLN A 122 33.40 15.72 -14.43
N LEU A 123 32.55 14.74 -14.75
CA LEU A 123 32.61 14.05 -16.04
C LEU A 123 32.32 15.00 -17.21
N LYS A 124 31.38 15.94 -17.05
CA LYS A 124 31.08 16.95 -18.05
C LYS A 124 32.26 17.91 -18.26
N GLU A 125 32.88 18.38 -17.18
CA GLU A 125 34.08 19.24 -17.25
C GLU A 125 35.25 18.54 -17.97
N LEU A 126 35.49 17.25 -17.70
CA LEU A 126 36.52 16.48 -18.40
C LEU A 126 36.23 16.31 -19.90
N ASN A 127 34.96 16.14 -20.26
CA ASN A 127 34.54 16.03 -21.66
C ASN A 127 34.62 17.38 -22.41
N GLU A 128 34.52 18.51 -21.72
CA GLU A 128 34.68 19.85 -22.31
C GLU A 128 36.16 20.27 -22.49
N LEU A 129 37.09 19.58 -21.82
CA LEU A 129 38.54 19.82 -21.91
C LEU A 129 39.23 19.03 -23.04
N ASN A 130 38.51 18.17 -23.79
CA ASN A 130 39.02 17.31 -24.85
C ASN A 130 38.28 17.54 -26.17
#